data_AF-A0A4U3A890-F1
#
_entry.id   AF-A0A4U3A890-F1
#
_cell.length_a   1.000
_cell.length_b   1.000
_cell.length_c   1.000
_cell.angle_alpha   90.00
_cell.angle_beta   90.00
_cell.angle_gamma   90.00
#
_symmetry.space_group_name_H-M   'P 1'
#
loop_
_entity.id
_entity.type
_entity.pdbx_description
1 polymer ?
#
loop_
_entity_poly.entity_id
_entity_poly.type
_entity_poly.pdbx_seq_one_letter_code
_entity_poly.pdbx_strand_id
1 'polypeptide(L)'
;LGQNGFGTLGLSGAFLVEFILTFVFILVIVAVTGKKGSSSLAGLVIGFTLVLVHLLGIPLTGTSVNPARSIAPALFAGGEALSQLWVFIVAPILGGIVAAIVGKFILNTEK
;
A
#
# COMPACT_ATOMS: atom_id res chain seq x y z
N LEU A 1 -1.60 12.24 -15.10
CA LEU A 1 -0.76 12.58 -13.94
C LEU A 1 -0.44 11.39 -13.02
N GLY A 2 -0.81 10.14 -13.36
CA GLY A 2 -0.62 9.02 -12.44
C GLY A 2 -1.42 9.18 -11.13
N GLN A 3 -2.52 9.93 -11.15
CA GLN A 3 -3.37 10.15 -9.99
C GLN A 3 -4.15 8.89 -9.62
N ASN A 4 -4.52 8.80 -8.35
CA ASN A 4 -5.41 7.75 -7.87
C ASN A 4 -6.88 8.13 -8.08
N GLY A 5 -7.76 7.14 -8.06
CA GLY A 5 -9.20 7.35 -8.09
C GLY A 5 -9.95 6.07 -7.74
N PHE A 6 -11.26 6.18 -7.55
CA PHE A 6 -12.07 5.01 -7.15
C PHE A 6 -12.34 4.02 -8.28
N GLY A 7 -12.04 4.39 -9.53
CA GLY A 7 -12.28 3.54 -10.70
C GLY A 7 -13.75 3.11 -10.78
N THR A 8 -13.98 1.87 -11.23
CA THR A 8 -15.33 1.26 -11.27
C THR A 8 -15.77 0.66 -9.94
N LEU A 9 -14.90 0.65 -8.93
CA LEU A 9 -15.13 -0.01 -7.64
C LEU A 9 -15.93 0.83 -6.63
N GLY A 10 -15.96 2.14 -6.85
CA GLY A 10 -16.50 3.08 -5.87
C GLY A 10 -15.66 3.14 -4.57
N LEU A 11 -16.16 3.89 -3.59
CA LEU A 11 -15.41 4.20 -2.37
C LEU A 11 -15.02 2.96 -1.55
N SER A 12 -15.96 2.05 -1.31
CA SER A 12 -15.73 0.87 -0.47
C SER A 12 -14.75 -0.10 -1.11
N GLY A 13 -14.86 -0.33 -2.42
CA GLY A 13 -13.93 -1.19 -3.14
C GLY A 13 -12.53 -0.58 -3.24
N ALA A 14 -12.42 0.72 -3.51
CA ALA A 14 -11.13 1.41 -3.53
C ALA A 14 -10.43 1.36 -2.15
N PHE A 15 -11.18 1.60 -1.07
CA PHE A 15 -10.66 1.49 0.29
C PHE A 15 -10.15 0.08 0.59
N LEU A 16 -10.94 -0.95 0.27
CA LEU A 16 -10.58 -2.35 0.54
C LEU A 16 -9.34 -2.78 -0.25
N VAL A 17 -9.24 -2.40 -1.52
CA VAL A 17 -8.09 -2.71 -2.37
C VAL A 17 -6.82 -2.08 -1.80
N GLU A 18 -6.84 -0.78 -1.50
CA GLU A 18 -5.66 -0.07 -0.98
C GLU A 18 -5.25 -0.59 0.40
N PHE A 19 -6.21 -0.92 1.26
CA PHE A 19 -5.96 -1.56 2.55
C PHE A 19 -5.24 -2.91 2.39
N ILE A 20 -5.79 -3.82 1.56
CA ILE A 20 -5.23 -5.16 1.37
C ILE A 20 -3.85 -5.10 0.71
N LEU A 21 -3.70 -4.29 -0.34
CA LEU A 21 -2.43 -4.18 -1.06
C LEU A 21 -1.33 -3.59 -0.17
N THR A 22 -1.66 -2.58 0.64
CA THR A 22 -0.69 -2.01 1.59
C THR A 22 -0.40 -2.97 2.74
N PHE A 23 -1.41 -3.69 3.23
CA PHE A 23 -1.23 -4.73 4.22
C PHE A 23 -0.21 -5.77 3.74
N VAL A 24 -0.40 -6.32 2.53
CA VAL A 24 0.54 -7.30 1.96
C VAL A 24 1.92 -6.70 1.79
N PHE A 25 2.03 -5.47 1.27
CA PHE A 25 3.31 -4.83 1.04
C PHE A 25 4.11 -4.62 2.34
N ILE A 26 3.47 -4.05 3.36
CA ILE A 26 4.11 -3.83 4.66
C ILE A 26 4.40 -5.15 5.38
N LEU A 27 3.53 -6.15 5.25
CA LEU A 27 3.75 -7.47 5.86
C LEU A 27 5.00 -8.13 5.29
N VAL A 28 5.19 -8.05 3.97
CA VAL A 28 6.40 -8.56 3.31
C VAL A 28 7.65 -7.81 3.79
N ILE A 29 7.57 -6.47 3.89
CA ILE A 29 8.69 -5.65 4.40
C ILE A 29 9.09 -6.12 5.80
N VAL A 30 8.15 -6.19 6.75
CA VAL A 30 8.48 -6.58 8.13
C VAL A 30 8.91 -8.05 8.23
N ALA A 31 8.40 -8.94 7.37
CA ALA A 31 8.79 -10.35 7.36
C ALA A 31 10.23 -10.52 6.86
N VAL A 32 10.60 -9.88 5.75
CA VAL A 32 11.94 -10.05 5.15
C VAL A 32 13.03 -9.29 5.89
N THR A 33 12.68 -8.19 6.57
CA THR A 33 13.61 -7.41 7.41
C THR A 33 13.63 -7.86 8.87
N GLY A 34 12.71 -8.73 9.27
CA GLY A 34 12.59 -9.24 10.63
C GLY A 34 13.64 -10.30 11.00
N LYS A 35 13.57 -10.77 12.25
CA LYS A 35 14.53 -11.72 12.87
C LYS A 35 14.77 -13.00 12.06
N LYS A 36 13.75 -13.51 11.38
CA LYS A 36 13.78 -14.73 10.56
C LYS A 36 13.97 -14.44 9.06
N GLY A 37 14.07 -13.17 8.68
CA GLY A 37 14.17 -12.73 7.29
C GLY A 37 15.61 -12.79 6.76
N SER A 38 15.75 -12.69 5.44
CA SER A 38 17.04 -12.65 4.75
C SER A 38 17.37 -11.22 4.34
N SER A 39 18.28 -10.57 5.08
CA SER A 39 18.68 -9.18 4.83
C SER A 39 19.33 -8.99 3.45
N SER A 40 20.02 -10.01 2.92
CA SER A 40 20.66 -9.95 1.61
C SER A 40 19.67 -9.93 0.44
N LEU A 41 18.46 -10.49 0.62
CA LEU A 41 17.41 -10.52 -0.40
C LEU A 41 16.30 -9.47 -0.16
N ALA A 42 16.34 -8.74 0.96
CA ALA A 42 15.28 -7.83 1.36
C ALA A 42 14.92 -6.82 0.27
N GLY A 43 15.91 -6.15 -0.34
CA GLY A 43 15.67 -5.17 -1.40
C GLY A 43 14.97 -5.78 -2.63
N LEU A 44 15.39 -6.98 -3.04
CA LEU A 44 14.82 -7.68 -4.19
C LEU A 44 13.36 -8.10 -3.93
N VAL A 45 13.11 -8.68 -2.76
CA VAL A 45 11.77 -9.12 -2.36
C VAL A 45 10.81 -7.93 -2.27
N ILE A 46 11.22 -6.85 -1.60
CA ILE A 46 10.41 -5.62 -1.47
C ILE A 46 10.12 -5.02 -2.85
N GLY A 47 11.13 -4.95 -3.72
CA GLY A 47 10.98 -4.43 -5.08
C GLY A 47 9.98 -5.23 -5.92
N PHE A 48 10.10 -6.57 -5.93
CA PHE A 48 9.14 -7.41 -6.65
C PHE A 48 7.73 -7.37 -6.06
N THR A 49 7.60 -7.29 -4.73
CA THR A 49 6.28 -7.09 -4.12
C THR A 49 5.66 -5.78 -4.57
N LEU A 50 6.43 -4.70 -4.65
CA LEU A 50 5.92 -3.42 -5.15
C LEU A 50 5.47 -3.53 -6.62
N VAL A 51 6.21 -4.24 -7.47
CA VAL A 51 5.81 -4.52 -8.85
C VAL A 51 4.47 -5.25 -8.91
N LEU A 52 4.32 -6.32 -8.13
CA LEU A 52 3.07 -7.10 -8.09
C LEU A 52 1.89 -6.26 -7.60
N VAL A 53 2.09 -5.45 -6.56
CA VAL A 53 1.08 -4.52 -6.05
C VAL A 53 0.63 -3.52 -7.12
N HIS A 54 1.54 -3.05 -7.97
CA HIS A 54 1.19 -2.17 -9.09
C HIS A 54 0.44 -2.91 -10.20
N LEU A 55 0.89 -4.11 -10.58
CA LEU A 55 0.21 -4.92 -11.60
C LEU A 55 -1.26 -5.19 -11.22
N LEU A 56 -1.54 -5.37 -9.93
CA LEU A 56 -2.90 -5.58 -9.43
C LEU A 56 -3.68 -4.27 -9.21
N GLY A 57 -3.05 -3.25 -8.62
CA GLY A 57 -3.77 -2.04 -8.17
C GLY A 57 -3.96 -0.97 -9.24
N ILE A 58 -3.11 -0.90 -10.28
CA ILE A 58 -3.21 0.13 -11.32
C ILE A 58 -4.59 0.09 -12.01
N PRO A 59 -5.10 -1.06 -12.49
CA PRO A 59 -6.41 -1.11 -13.14
C PRO A 59 -7.58 -0.84 -12.19
N LEU A 60 -7.37 -0.91 -10.88
CA LEU A 60 -8.43 -0.77 -9.87
C LEU A 60 -8.52 0.66 -9.31
N THR A 61 -7.39 1.22 -8.88
CA THR A 61 -7.34 2.51 -8.15
C THR A 61 -6.21 3.44 -8.63
N GLY A 62 -5.44 3.03 -9.64
CA GLY A 62 -4.20 3.70 -10.03
C GLY A 62 -3.02 3.42 -9.07
N THR A 63 -3.20 2.50 -8.11
CA THR A 63 -2.28 2.11 -7.02
C THR A 63 -1.74 3.28 -6.21
N SER A 64 -2.23 3.46 -5.00
CA SER A 64 -1.58 4.35 -4.02
C SER A 64 -0.49 3.58 -3.27
N VAL A 65 -0.91 2.72 -2.33
CA VAL A 65 -0.12 2.05 -1.29
C VAL A 65 0.92 2.92 -0.55
N ASN A 66 0.85 4.23 -0.74
CA ASN A 66 1.82 5.21 -0.29
C ASN A 66 1.16 6.61 -0.33
N PRO A 67 0.78 7.15 0.84
CA PRO A 67 0.14 8.46 0.94
C PRO A 67 0.93 9.59 0.25
N ALA A 68 2.27 9.61 0.38
CA ALA A 68 3.11 10.63 -0.23
C ALA A 68 3.06 10.59 -1.77
N ARG A 69 3.01 9.38 -2.35
CA ARG A 69 2.87 9.16 -3.80
C ARG A 69 1.49 9.57 -4.32
N SER A 70 0.45 9.58 -3.47
CA SER A 70 -0.90 10.04 -3.84
C SER A 70 -1.09 11.54 -3.69
N ILE A 71 -0.50 12.14 -2.64
CA ILE A 71 -0.60 13.58 -2.38
C ILE A 71 -0.03 14.39 -3.54
N ALA A 72 1.18 14.04 -4.02
CA ALA A 72 1.86 14.84 -5.02
C ALA A 72 1.04 15.02 -6.32
N PRO A 73 0.58 13.95 -7.02
CA PRO A 73 -0.26 14.12 -8.20
C PRO A 73 -1.61 14.78 -7.94
N ALA A 74 -2.23 14.51 -6.77
CA ALA A 74 -3.54 15.05 -6.44
C ALA A 74 -3.52 16.59 -6.32
N LEU A 75 -2.45 17.16 -5.75
CA LEU A 75 -2.28 18.61 -5.65
C LEU A 75 -2.24 19.30 -7.01
N PHE A 76 -1.60 18.69 -8.01
CA PHE A 76 -1.53 19.23 -9.37
C PHE A 76 -2.79 18.93 -10.19
N ALA A 77 -3.44 17.80 -9.95
CA ALA A 77 -4.66 17.43 -10.65
C ALA A 77 -5.89 18.23 -10.19
N GLY A 78 -5.97 18.54 -8.90
CA GLY A 78 -7.12 19.22 -8.30
C GLY A 78 -8.41 18.39 -8.34
N GLY A 79 -9.53 19.07 -8.10
CA GLY A 79 -10.88 18.52 -8.29
C GLY A 79 -11.13 17.19 -7.56
N GLU A 80 -11.58 16.20 -8.32
CA GLU A 80 -11.93 14.87 -7.81
C GLU A 80 -10.74 14.13 -7.18
N ALA A 81 -9.52 14.33 -7.70
CA ALA A 81 -8.33 13.68 -7.14
C ALA A 81 -8.05 14.14 -5.70
N LEU A 82 -8.28 15.43 -5.39
CA LEU A 82 -8.16 15.96 -4.03
C LEU A 82 -9.32 15.52 -3.14
N SER A 83 -10.55 15.45 -3.66
CA SER A 83 -11.70 15.01 -2.86
C SER A 83 -11.62 13.54 -2.46
N GLN A 84 -10.99 12.70 -3.29
CA GLN A 84 -10.80 11.27 -3.04
C GLN A 84 -9.50 10.94 -2.27
N LEU A 85 -8.57 11.90 -2.15
CA LEU A 85 -7.23 11.71 -1.59
C LEU A 85 -7.22 11.06 -0.20
N TRP A 86 -8.19 11.38 0.66
CA TRP A 86 -8.23 10.88 2.03
C TRP A 86 -8.28 9.34 2.09
N VAL A 87 -8.92 8.68 1.13
CA VAL A 87 -8.98 7.20 1.07
C VAL A 87 -7.58 6.63 0.86
N PHE A 88 -6.79 7.25 -0.02
CA PHE A 88 -5.41 6.89 -0.33
C PHE A 88 -4.41 7.29 0.76
N ILE A 89 -4.88 7.91 1.85
CA ILE A 89 -4.10 8.15 3.07
C ILE A 89 -4.53 7.14 4.13
N VAL A 90 -5.83 7.09 4.44
CA VAL A 90 -6.37 6.30 5.55
C VAL A 90 -6.25 4.81 5.29
N ALA A 91 -6.63 4.33 4.10
CA ALA A 91 -6.59 2.89 3.80
C ALA A 91 -5.16 2.32 3.83
N PRO A 92 -4.15 2.95 3.21
CA PRO A 92 -2.76 2.49 3.34
C PRO A 92 -2.23 2.50 4.77
N ILE A 93 -2.51 3.56 5.55
CA ILE A 93 -2.06 3.64 6.96
C ILE A 93 -2.66 2.49 7.78
N LEU A 94 -3.97 2.25 7.66
CA LEU A 94 -4.62 1.17 8.38
C LEU A 94 -4.10 -0.21 7.94
N GLY A 95 -3.92 -0.43 6.63
CA GLY A 95 -3.34 -1.66 6.11
C GLY A 95 -1.93 -1.91 6.67
N GLY A 96 -1.10 -0.88 6.71
CA GLY A 96 0.25 -0.94 7.27
C GLY A 96 0.28 -1.21 8.78
N ILE A 97 -0.61 -0.58 9.56
CA ILE A 97 -0.72 -0.83 11.01
C ILE A 97 -1.10 -2.29 11.26
N VAL A 98 -2.12 -2.80 10.56
CA VAL A 98 -2.56 -4.20 10.71
C VAL A 98 -1.44 -5.15 10.31
N ALA A 99 -0.70 -4.85 9.24
CA ALA A 99 0.45 -5.65 8.83
C ALA A 99 1.56 -5.69 9.89
N ALA A 100 1.86 -4.56 10.53
CA ALA A 100 2.83 -4.50 11.62
C ALA A 100 2.38 -5.33 12.84
N ILE A 101 1.10 -5.24 13.21
CA ILE A 101 0.51 -6.06 14.30
C ILE A 101 0.62 -7.55 13.97
N VAL A 102 0.26 -7.96 12.75
CA VAL A 102 0.38 -9.36 12.30
C VAL A 102 1.84 -9.80 12.28
N GLY A 103 2.75 -8.97 11.77
CA GLY A 103 4.19 -9.24 11.77
C GLY A 103 4.73 -9.50 13.17
N LYS A 104 4.35 -8.66 14.13
CA LYS A 104 4.76 -8.78 15.52
C LYS A 104 4.19 -10.03 16.20
N PHE A 105 2.86 -10.17 16.24
CA PHE A 105 2.21 -11.16 17.11
C PHE A 105 2.03 -12.53 16.47
N ILE A 106 1.92 -12.60 15.15
CA ILE A 106 1.71 -13.87 14.43
C ILE A 106 3.04 -14.38 13.87
N LEU A 107 3.78 -13.53 13.15
CA LEU A 107 5.02 -13.95 12.49
C LEU A 107 6.26 -13.88 13.39
N ASN A 108 6.17 -13.16 14.52
CA ASN A 108 7.29 -12.92 15.43
C ASN A 108 8.51 -12.34 14.71
N THR A 109 8.29 -11.25 13.95
CA THR A 109 9.35 -10.59 13.17
C THR A 109 10.28 -9.72 14.01
N GLU A 110 9.83 -9.28 15.18
CA GLU A 110 10.63 -8.49 16.12
C GLU A 110 11.68 -9.35 16.84
N LYS A 111 12.72 -8.68 17.38
CA LYS A 111 13.86 -9.36 18.02
C LYS A 111 13.54 -9.86 19.42
#